data_AF-B3TTN5-F1
#
_entry.id   AF-B3TTN5-F1
#
_cell.length_a   1.000
_cell.length_b   1.000
_cell.length_c   1.000
_cell.angle_alpha   90.00
_cell.angle_beta   90.00
_cell.angle_gamma   90.00
#
_symmetry.space_group_name_H-M   'P 1'
#
loop_
_entity.id
_entity.type
_entity.pdbx_description
1 polymer ?
#
loop_
_entity_poly.entity_id
_entity_poly.type
_entity_poly.pdbx_seq_one_letter_code
_entity_poly.pdbx_strand_id
1 'polypeptide(L)' 'GCRKPGMYKVVLDSDAGLFGGFGRIHHAAEHFTTDCSHDNRPHS' A
#
# COMPACT_ATOMS: atom_id res chain seq x y z
N GLY A 1 -9.44 3.25 3.70
CA GLY A 1 -9.57 3.15 2.24
C GLY A 1 -8.82 4.26 1.50
N CYS A 2 -8.98 4.34 0.17
CA CYS A 2 -8.29 5.26 -0.75
C CYS A 2 -9.28 6.22 -1.45
N ARG A 3 -8.81 7.40 -1.88
CA ARG A 3 -9.67 8.39 -2.57
C ARG A 3 -9.92 8.08 -4.04
N LYS A 4 -8.92 7.53 -4.71
CA LYS A 4 -8.97 7.19 -6.13
C LYS A 4 -8.82 5.68 -6.24
N PRO A 5 -9.52 5.04 -7.19
CA PRO A 5 -9.32 3.63 -7.45
C PRO A 5 -8.04 3.42 -8.28
N GLY A 6 -7.51 2.20 -8.29
CA GLY A 6 -6.41 1.76 -9.13
C GLY A 6 -5.46 0.78 -8.45
N MET A 7 -4.26 0.68 -9.01
CA MET A 7 -3.14 -0.10 -8.45
C MET A 7 -2.14 0.84 -7.79
N TYR A 8 -1.76 0.51 -6.57
CA TYR A 8 -0.79 1.24 -5.75
C TYR A 8 0.49 0.41 -5.56
N LYS A 9 1.61 1.12 -5.41
CA LYS A 9 2.94 0.56 -5.12
C LYS A 9 3.55 1.22 -3.90
N VAL A 10 4.44 0.50 -3.23
CA VAL A 10 5.24 1.03 -2.12
C VAL A 10 6.30 1.98 -2.68
N VAL A 11 6.28 3.24 -2.24
CA VAL A 11 7.27 4.26 -2.65
C VAL A 11 8.25 4.64 -1.53
N LEU A 12 7.91 4.27 -0.29
CA LEU A 12 8.76 4.42 0.88
C LEU A 12 8.44 3.27 1.84
N ASP A 13 9.48 2.57 2.28
CA ASP A 13 9.40 1.43 3.17
C ASP A 13 10.42 1.60 4.30
N SER A 14 9.97 1.97 5.50
CA SER A 14 10.84 2.11 6.67
C SER A 14 11.29 0.77 7.26
N ASP A 15 10.67 -0.35 6.86
CA ASP A 15 11.10 -1.69 7.25
C ASP A 15 12.19 -2.23 6.31
N ALA A 16 12.56 -1.50 5.25
CA ALA A 16 13.67 -1.91 4.40
C ALA A 16 14.99 -1.95 5.20
N GLY A 17 15.86 -2.91 4.87
CA GLY A 17 17.16 -3.05 5.55
C GLY A 17 18.05 -1.80 5.46
N LEU A 18 17.87 -0.98 4.41
CA LEU A 18 18.54 0.33 4.27
C LEU A 18 18.25 1.27 5.46
N PHE A 19 17.08 1.16 6.07
CA PHE A 19 16.65 1.96 7.22
C PHE A 19 16.74 1.17 8.54
N GLY A 20 17.45 0.04 8.55
CA GLY A 20 17.61 -0.81 9.74
C GLY A 20 16.41 -1.72 10.05
N GLY A 21 15.47 -1.87 9.10
CA GLY A 21 14.33 -2.76 9.25
C GLY A 21 14.61 -4.22 8.86
N PHE A 22 13.58 -5.06 8.92
CA PHE A 22 13.68 -6.52 8.71
C PHE A 22 13.45 -6.97 7.27
N GLY A 23 13.11 -6.07 6.35
CA GLY A 23 12.90 -6.36 4.93
C GLY A 23 11.68 -7.25 4.67
N ARG A 24 10.58 -7.06 5.42
CA ARG A 24 9.40 -7.94 5.32
C ARG A 24 8.45 -7.56 4.17
N ILE A 25 8.61 -6.38 3.60
CA ILE A 25 7.73 -5.86 2.54
C ILE A 25 8.31 -6.21 1.17
N HIS A 26 7.50 -6.80 0.29
CA HIS A 26 7.90 -7.13 -1.07
C HIS A 26 7.54 -5.98 -2.04
N HIS A 27 8.55 -5.30 -2.58
CA HIS A 27 8.35 -4.04 -3.33
C HIS A 27 7.69 -4.23 -4.70
N ALA A 28 7.66 -5.45 -5.24
CA ALA A 28 6.98 -5.74 -6.51
C ALA A 28 5.52 -6.20 -6.33
N ALA A 29 4.99 -6.22 -5.10
CA ALA A 29 3.58 -6.52 -4.88
C ALA A 29 2.68 -5.43 -5.48
N GLU A 30 1.56 -5.86 -6.06
CA GLU A 30 0.53 -4.97 -6.58
C GLU A 30 -0.63 -4.88 -5.58
N HIS A 31 -1.08 -3.65 -5.30
CA HIS A 31 -2.18 -3.39 -4.38
C HIS A 31 -3.35 -2.77 -5.14
N PHE A 32 -4.35 -3.58 -5.48
CA PHE A 32 -5.55 -3.11 -6.18
C PHE A 32 -6.61 -2.66 -5.19
N THR A 33 -7.23 -1.52 -5.48
CA THR A 33 -8.42 -1.07 -4.74
C THR A 33 -9.68 -1.75 -5.26
N THR A 34 -10.66 -1.90 -4.38
CA THR A 34 -12.02 -2.35 -4.69
C THR A 34 -13.04 -1.26 -4.35
N ASP A 35 -14.22 -1.29 -4.98
CA ASP A 35 -15.36 -0.43 -4.63
C ASP A 35 -16.02 -0.91 -3.33
N CYS A 36 -15.28 -0.74 -2.24
CA CYS A 36 -15.69 -1.08 -0.90
C CYS A 36 -15.35 0.09 0.03
N SER A 37 -16.35 0.55 0.78
CA SER A 37 -16.19 1.72 1.63
C SER A 37 -15.49 1.37 2.93
N HIS A 38 -14.48 2.17 3.30
CA HIS A 38 -13.75 1.99 4.55
C HIS A 38 -13.16 3.33 5.03
N ASP A 39 -13.38 3.69 6.29
CA ASP A 39 -12.93 4.94 6.91
C ASP A 39 -13.33 6.20 6.11
N ASN A 40 -14.60 6.32 5.74
CA ASN A 40 -15.13 7.44 4.92
C ASN A 40 -14.43 7.61 3.56
N ARG A 41 -13.87 6.52 3.01
CA ARG A 41 -13.30 6.48 1.66
C ARG A 41 -14.10 5.53 0.77
N PRO A 42 -14.29 5.87 -0.51
CA PRO A 42 -15.12 5.09 -1.42
C PRO A 42 -14.47 3.79 -1.92
N HIS A 43 -13.14 3.68 -1.82
CA HIS A 43 -12.40 2.48 -2.25
C HIS A 43 -11.55 1.94 -1.10
N SER A 44 -11.23 0.65 -1.13
CA SER A 44 -10.32 0.00 -0.17
C SER A 44 -9.39 -0.98 -0.86
#